data_AF-A0A1F5EH10-F1
#
_entry.id   AF-A0A1F5EH10-F1
#
_cell.length_a   1.000
_cell.length_b   1.000
_cell.length_c   1.000
_cell.angle_alpha   90.00
_cell.angle_beta   90.00
_cell.angle_gamma   90.00
#
_symmetry.space_group_name_H-M   'P 1'
#
loop_
_entity.id
_entity.type
_entity.pdbx_description
1 polymer ?
#
loop_
_entity_poly.entity_id
_entity_poly.type
_entity_poly.pdbx_seq_one_letter_code
_entity_poly.pdbx_strand_id
1 'polypeptide(L)'
;MVISLAIFNISNGLNLTGLGSKISFSDNSAKTVLATDPNVILQDGKQVVRMEQLSGGYKPNKFTIKKGLSTKWIINSQDPNSCAASIYSKDLNIRRLLKGGENIIEFTADRAGKIPFMCSMGMYRGEFNVIDDGSGSSQSTTDSQNPSDNSVAKNKPILENAQVLNANYSARNDIWPREFAVKANQPVRLEIYAEDDGRGCMGSVAIPGLADNFEIFKKGEKTIFDFSATEPGDYYITCAMGSPRAIIKVN
;
A
#
# COMPACT_ATOMS: atom_id res chain seq x y z
N MET A 1 29.60 -52.37 19.15
CA MET A 1 29.55 -51.43 18.00
C MET A 1 28.69 -52.03 16.87
N VAL A 2 27.38 -52.18 17.10
CA VAL A 2 26.38 -52.58 16.06
C VAL A 2 25.00 -51.97 16.40
N ILE A 3 24.76 -51.65 17.67
CA ILE A 3 23.49 -51.10 18.17
C ILE A 3 23.28 -49.62 17.74
N SER A 4 24.36 -48.85 17.52
CA SER A 4 24.29 -47.42 17.21
C SER A 4 23.90 -47.11 15.76
N LEU A 5 23.97 -48.08 14.84
CA LEU A 5 23.59 -47.88 13.42
C LEU A 5 22.09 -48.13 13.18
N ALA A 6 21.40 -48.77 14.13
CA ALA A 6 19.96 -49.06 14.03
C ALA A 6 19.09 -47.82 14.29
N ILE A 7 19.55 -46.89 15.14
CA ILE A 7 18.77 -45.70 15.54
C ILE A 7 18.72 -44.65 14.41
N PHE A 8 19.73 -44.61 13.54
CA PHE A 8 19.79 -43.64 12.44
C PHE A 8 18.98 -44.02 11.19
N ASN A 9 18.44 -45.25 11.12
CA ASN A 9 17.57 -45.70 10.03
C ASN A 9 16.07 -45.65 10.36
N ILE A 10 15.70 -45.45 11.62
CA ILE A 10 14.29 -45.33 12.04
C ILE A 10 13.68 -43.99 11.63
N SER A 11 14.48 -42.94 11.51
CA SER A 11 14.05 -41.60 11.09
C SER A 11 13.53 -41.53 9.65
N ASN A 12 13.88 -42.51 8.80
CA ASN A 12 13.42 -42.55 7.40
C ASN A 12 12.31 -43.58 7.14
N GLY A 13 12.07 -44.53 8.06
CA GLY A 13 11.05 -45.58 7.89
C GLY A 13 9.63 -45.16 8.30
N LEU A 14 9.49 -44.21 9.24
CA LEU A 14 8.20 -43.79 9.80
C LEU A 14 7.36 -42.90 8.88
N ASN A 15 7.94 -42.38 7.79
CA ASN A 15 7.26 -41.52 6.83
C ASN A 15 6.47 -42.29 5.75
N LEU A 16 6.62 -43.62 5.68
CA LEU A 16 5.99 -44.46 4.65
C LEU A 16 4.75 -45.23 5.14
N THR A 17 4.47 -45.22 6.45
CA THR A 17 3.35 -45.97 7.05
C THR A 17 2.13 -45.12 7.35
N GLY A 18 2.17 -43.80 7.13
CA GLY A 18 1.04 -42.89 7.42
C GLY A 18 0.66 -42.82 8.90
N LEU A 19 1.47 -43.39 9.80
CA LEU A 19 1.25 -43.44 11.25
C LEU A 19 2.03 -42.38 12.04
N GLY A 20 2.80 -41.51 11.36
CA GLY A 20 3.62 -40.45 11.97
C GLY A 20 2.84 -39.36 12.71
N SER A 21 1.51 -39.36 12.66
CA SER A 21 0.65 -38.32 13.25
C SER A 21 -0.07 -38.75 14.54
N LYS A 22 0.29 -39.88 15.16
CA LYS A 22 -0.35 -40.34 16.41
C LYS A 22 0.58 -40.41 17.63
N ILE A 23 1.67 -39.65 17.59
CA ILE A 23 2.49 -39.42 18.79
C ILE A 23 2.81 -37.93 18.88
N SER A 24 2.04 -37.21 19.69
CA SER A 24 2.53 -35.98 20.34
C SER A 24 1.88 -35.84 21.71
N PHE A 25 2.66 -36.32 22.69
CA PHE A 25 3.08 -35.60 23.88
C PHE A 25 2.35 -34.29 24.17
N SER A 26 1.72 -34.27 25.34
CA SER A 26 1.26 -33.06 26.04
C SER A 26 2.41 -32.08 26.20
N ASP A 27 2.38 -30.97 25.46
CA ASP A 27 3.11 -29.76 25.82
C ASP A 27 2.41 -28.51 25.30
N ASN A 28 2.31 -27.51 26.18
CA ASN A 28 1.64 -26.23 26.03
C ASN A 28 1.85 -25.58 24.66
N SER A 29 0.85 -25.66 23.80
CA SER A 29 0.83 -24.97 22.49
C SER A 29 -0.21 -23.85 22.47
N ALA A 30 0.10 -22.77 23.18
CA ALA A 30 -0.49 -21.45 22.97
C ALA A 30 0.63 -20.45 22.61
N LYS A 31 1.48 -20.80 21.62
CA LYS A 31 2.51 -19.88 21.12
C LYS A 31 3.09 -20.25 19.76
N THR A 32 2.29 -20.56 18.74
CA THR A 32 2.85 -20.76 17.39
C THR A 32 1.85 -20.50 16.26
N VAL A 33 1.52 -19.22 15.99
CA VAL A 33 0.99 -18.80 14.67
C VAL A 33 1.61 -17.47 14.19
N LEU A 34 2.66 -17.00 14.86
CA LEU A 34 3.37 -15.75 14.53
C LEU A 34 4.77 -15.95 13.96
N ALA A 35 5.22 -17.21 13.89
CA ALA A 35 6.60 -17.56 13.57
C ALA A 35 6.77 -18.09 12.15
N THR A 36 5.98 -17.60 11.18
CA THR A 36 5.94 -18.22 9.84
C THR A 36 6.50 -17.32 8.72
N ASP A 37 6.79 -16.04 8.98
CA ASP A 37 7.45 -15.18 8.00
C ASP A 37 8.62 -14.40 8.63
N PRO A 38 9.87 -14.60 8.19
CA PRO A 38 11.03 -13.91 8.76
C PRO A 38 11.02 -12.39 8.50
N ASN A 39 10.17 -11.90 7.60
CA ASN A 39 10.10 -10.48 7.22
C ASN A 39 8.96 -9.72 7.91
N VAL A 40 8.25 -10.39 8.83
CA VAL A 40 7.16 -9.81 9.61
C VAL A 40 7.45 -10.03 11.10
N ILE A 41 7.64 -8.93 11.82
CA ILE A 41 7.87 -8.95 13.27
C ILE A 41 6.67 -8.33 13.98
N LEU A 42 6.31 -8.87 15.15
CA LEU A 42 5.41 -8.17 16.05
C LEU A 42 6.21 -7.23 16.94
N GLN A 43 5.79 -5.97 16.96
CA GLN A 43 6.36 -4.94 17.82
C GLN A 43 5.22 -4.06 18.34
N ASP A 44 5.10 -3.96 19.67
CA ASP A 44 4.13 -3.09 20.35
C ASP A 44 2.67 -3.31 19.92
N GLY A 45 2.28 -4.57 19.68
CA GLY A 45 0.92 -4.93 19.23
C GLY A 45 0.63 -4.61 17.76
N LYS A 46 1.60 -4.04 17.03
CA LYS A 46 1.59 -3.88 15.57
C LYS A 46 2.42 -4.97 14.90
N GLN A 47 2.08 -5.28 13.66
CA GLN A 47 2.92 -6.13 12.81
C GLN A 47 3.74 -5.24 11.86
N VAL A 48 5.06 -5.37 11.91
CA VAL A 48 5.99 -4.59 11.11
C VAL A 48 6.48 -5.45 9.96
N VAL A 49 6.25 -4.99 8.74
CA VAL A 49 6.64 -5.65 7.50
C VAL A 49 7.76 -4.87 6.85
N ARG A 50 8.85 -5.52 6.43
CA ARG A 50 9.96 -4.87 5.73
C ARG A 50 10.11 -5.37 4.29
N MET A 51 10.30 -4.42 3.37
CA MET A 51 10.47 -4.69 1.94
C MET A 51 11.53 -3.77 1.35
N GLU A 52 12.28 -4.27 0.39
CA GLU A 52 13.09 -3.49 -0.55
C GLU A 52 12.33 -3.30 -1.86
N GLN A 53 12.30 -2.07 -2.35
CA GLN A 53 11.89 -1.78 -3.71
C GLN A 53 13.15 -1.50 -4.55
N LEU A 54 13.34 -2.32 -5.58
CA LEU A 54 14.45 -2.29 -6.52
C LEU A 54 13.94 -1.98 -7.93
N SER A 55 14.84 -1.72 -8.87
CA SER A 55 14.51 -1.58 -10.30
C SER A 55 13.78 -2.81 -10.85
N GLY A 56 14.16 -4.00 -10.36
CA GLY A 56 13.59 -5.30 -10.74
C GLY A 56 12.32 -5.71 -9.97
N GLY A 57 11.75 -4.85 -9.11
CA GLY A 57 10.52 -5.13 -8.38
C GLY A 57 10.69 -5.12 -6.85
N TYR A 58 10.09 -6.11 -6.18
CA TYR A 58 9.93 -6.14 -4.72
C TYR A 58 10.65 -7.32 -4.10
N LYS A 59 11.37 -7.08 -2.99
CA LYS A 59 12.08 -8.14 -2.27
C LYS A 59 11.97 -7.97 -0.74
N PRO A 60 11.47 -8.98 -0.02
CA PRO A 60 10.59 -10.03 -0.53
C PRO A 60 9.30 -9.42 -1.10
N ASN A 61 8.53 -10.22 -1.84
CA ASN A 61 7.24 -9.78 -2.41
C ASN A 61 6.05 -10.55 -1.83
N LYS A 62 6.25 -11.34 -0.78
CA LYS A 62 5.20 -12.09 -0.10
C LYS A 62 5.37 -11.93 1.40
N PHE A 63 4.26 -11.70 2.09
CA PHE A 63 4.25 -11.48 3.52
C PHE A 63 3.07 -12.22 4.13
N THR A 64 3.28 -12.91 5.26
CA THR A 64 2.15 -13.43 6.06
C THR A 64 1.86 -12.50 7.23
N ILE A 65 0.64 -11.97 7.28
CA ILE A 65 0.21 -11.02 8.29
C ILE A 65 -1.13 -11.45 8.90
N LYS A 66 -1.50 -10.89 10.04
CA LYS A 66 -2.75 -11.21 10.73
C LYS A 66 -3.84 -10.21 10.42
N LYS A 67 -5.05 -10.73 10.26
CA LYS A 67 -6.27 -9.95 10.13
C LYS A 67 -6.50 -9.10 11.39
N GLY A 68 -6.99 -7.88 11.20
CA GLY A 68 -7.39 -6.97 12.29
C GLY A 68 -6.24 -6.27 13.02
N LEU A 69 -4.98 -6.70 12.85
CA LEU A 69 -3.82 -6.01 13.42
C LEU A 69 -3.34 -4.87 12.52
N SER A 70 -2.95 -3.76 13.17
CA SER A 70 -2.33 -2.62 12.50
C SER A 70 -0.96 -3.03 11.95
N THR A 71 -0.79 -2.83 10.64
CA THR A 71 0.41 -3.19 9.89
C THR A 71 1.20 -1.94 9.59
N LYS A 72 2.47 -1.93 9.99
CA LYS A 72 3.45 -0.93 9.60
C LYS A 72 4.33 -1.51 8.50
N TRP A 73 4.10 -1.10 7.26
CA TRP A 73 4.88 -1.55 6.12
C TRP A 73 5.98 -0.56 5.80
N ILE A 74 7.22 -0.96 6.06
CA ILE A 74 8.43 -0.19 5.83
C ILE A 74 9.04 -0.65 4.52
N ILE A 75 9.13 0.27 3.56
CA ILE A 75 9.65 0.01 2.22
C ILE A 75 10.90 0.84 2.01
N ASN A 76 12.04 0.19 1.83
CA ASN A 76 13.28 0.84 1.45
C ASN A 76 13.37 0.92 -0.08
N SER A 77 13.16 2.11 -0.65
CA SER A 77 13.24 2.36 -2.08
C SER A 77 14.67 2.68 -2.49
N GLN A 78 15.26 1.75 -3.24
CA GLN A 78 16.61 1.89 -3.80
C GLN A 78 16.58 2.48 -5.22
N ASP A 79 15.45 2.34 -5.92
CA ASP A 79 15.25 2.91 -7.26
C ASP A 79 13.87 3.59 -7.36
N PRO A 80 13.75 4.83 -6.82
CA PRO A 80 12.50 5.58 -6.79
C PRO A 80 12.02 6.04 -8.18
N ASN A 81 12.85 5.89 -9.21
CA ASN A 81 12.52 6.31 -10.59
C ASN A 81 11.97 5.16 -11.45
N SER A 82 11.82 3.95 -10.89
CA SER A 82 11.30 2.77 -11.59
C SER A 82 9.77 2.62 -11.45
N CYS A 83 9.13 1.78 -12.29
CA CYS A 83 7.69 1.44 -12.09
C CYS A 83 7.43 0.97 -10.67
N ALA A 84 8.33 0.15 -10.12
CA ALA A 84 8.19 -0.47 -8.82
C ALA A 84 7.97 0.55 -7.68
N ALA A 85 8.45 1.79 -7.83
CA ALA A 85 8.24 2.87 -6.87
C ALA A 85 6.77 3.35 -6.75
N SER A 86 5.88 2.95 -7.67
CA SER A 86 4.45 3.28 -7.63
C SER A 86 3.61 2.17 -6.97
N ILE A 87 3.57 2.10 -5.64
CA ILE A 87 2.83 1.08 -4.90
C ILE A 87 1.31 1.28 -5.01
N TYR A 88 0.62 0.24 -5.48
CA TYR A 88 -0.83 0.17 -5.60
C TYR A 88 -1.38 -1.09 -4.95
N SER A 89 -2.37 -0.94 -4.07
CA SER A 89 -3.20 -2.06 -3.60
C SER A 89 -4.64 -1.58 -3.45
N LYS A 90 -5.55 -2.17 -4.23
CA LYS A 90 -6.97 -1.79 -4.24
C LYS A 90 -7.64 -2.11 -2.91
N ASP A 91 -7.44 -3.34 -2.41
CA ASP A 91 -8.14 -3.84 -1.23
C ASP A 91 -7.68 -3.15 0.06
N LEU A 92 -6.42 -2.67 0.10
CA LEU A 92 -5.89 -1.86 1.19
C LEU A 92 -6.10 -0.35 0.99
N ASN A 93 -6.69 0.05 -0.14
CA ASN A 93 -6.82 1.44 -0.55
C ASN A 93 -5.49 2.22 -0.51
N ILE A 94 -4.41 1.59 -0.98
CA ILE A 94 -3.07 2.16 -1.03
C ILE A 94 -2.73 2.63 -2.44
N ARG A 95 -2.34 3.90 -2.56
CA ARG A 95 -1.73 4.53 -3.74
C ARG A 95 -0.57 5.40 -3.26
N ARG A 96 0.66 4.97 -3.47
CA ARG A 96 1.86 5.64 -2.93
C ARG A 96 2.99 5.68 -3.94
N LEU A 97 3.64 6.84 -4.03
CA LEU A 97 4.93 7.00 -4.69
C LEU A 97 6.02 6.97 -3.64
N LEU A 98 7.00 6.08 -3.83
CA LEU A 98 8.12 5.95 -2.91
C LEU A 98 9.17 7.02 -3.19
N LYS A 99 9.65 7.65 -2.12
CA LYS A 99 10.86 8.48 -2.11
C LYS A 99 12.08 7.57 -1.92
N GLY A 100 13.26 8.00 -2.36
CA GLY A 100 14.49 7.25 -2.05
C GLY A 100 14.67 7.05 -0.55
N GLY A 101 15.06 5.85 -0.13
CA GLY A 101 15.18 5.46 1.29
C GLY A 101 13.92 4.87 1.90
N GLU A 102 13.75 4.98 3.22
CA GLU A 102 12.63 4.37 3.95
C GLU A 102 11.32 5.15 3.77
N ASN A 103 10.27 4.44 3.37
CA ASN A 103 8.89 4.91 3.27
C ASN A 103 8.03 4.06 4.19
N ILE A 104 7.09 4.68 4.91
CA ILE A 104 6.23 3.98 5.86
C ILE A 104 4.77 4.10 5.41
N ILE A 105 4.12 2.95 5.23
CA ILE A 105 2.69 2.85 4.93
C ILE A 105 2.03 2.10 6.08
N GLU A 106 1.05 2.72 6.74
CA GLU A 106 0.24 2.07 7.79
C GLU A 106 -1.13 1.67 7.23
N PHE A 107 -1.54 0.43 7.51
CA PHE A 107 -2.86 -0.08 7.13
C PHE A 107 -3.33 -1.20 8.07
N THR A 108 -4.61 -1.54 8.01
CA THR A 108 -5.17 -2.72 8.69
C THR A 108 -5.86 -3.59 7.66
N ALA A 109 -5.54 -4.88 7.63
CA ALA A 109 -6.25 -5.84 6.79
C ALA A 109 -7.50 -6.34 7.52
N ASP A 110 -8.68 -6.03 6.98
CA ASP A 110 -9.99 -6.37 7.56
C ASP A 110 -10.51 -7.76 7.14
N ARG A 111 -9.96 -8.31 6.07
CA ARG A 111 -10.33 -9.60 5.50
C ARG A 111 -9.16 -10.57 5.45
N ALA A 112 -9.46 -11.84 5.74
CA ALA A 112 -8.51 -12.94 5.53
C ALA A 112 -8.37 -13.26 4.04
N GLY A 113 -7.26 -13.91 3.70
CA GLY A 113 -6.92 -14.32 2.33
C GLY A 113 -5.80 -13.48 1.71
N LYS A 114 -5.61 -13.65 0.41
CA LYS A 114 -4.53 -12.99 -0.34
C LYS A 114 -4.95 -11.59 -0.76
N ILE A 115 -4.18 -10.59 -0.35
CA ILE A 115 -4.34 -9.20 -0.76
C ILE A 115 -3.16 -8.81 -1.65
N PRO A 116 -3.37 -8.59 -2.96
CA PRO A 116 -2.29 -8.23 -3.86
C PRO A 116 -1.88 -6.76 -3.71
N PHE A 117 -0.60 -6.50 -3.94
CA PHE A 117 -0.08 -5.18 -4.24
C PHE A 117 0.79 -5.25 -5.50
N MET A 118 0.89 -4.14 -6.22
CA MET A 118 1.61 -4.09 -7.50
C MET A 118 2.10 -2.69 -7.83
N CYS A 119 2.96 -2.56 -8.84
CA CYS A 119 3.19 -1.24 -9.42
C CYS A 119 1.96 -0.74 -10.20
N SER A 120 1.83 0.56 -10.44
CA SER A 120 0.67 1.15 -11.15
C SER A 120 0.36 0.50 -12.52
N MET A 121 1.36 -0.04 -13.22
CA MET A 121 1.19 -0.78 -14.48
C MET A 121 0.85 -2.27 -14.31
N GLY A 122 0.90 -2.80 -13.08
CA GLY A 122 0.72 -4.21 -12.78
C GLY A 122 1.89 -5.12 -13.20
N MET A 123 3.06 -4.57 -13.52
CA MET A 123 4.24 -5.33 -13.94
C MET A 123 4.89 -6.08 -12.77
N TYR A 124 5.25 -5.36 -11.70
CA TYR A 124 5.79 -5.97 -10.47
C TYR A 124 4.67 -6.20 -9.47
N ARG A 125 4.66 -7.37 -8.81
CA ARG A 125 3.57 -7.82 -7.94
C ARG A 125 4.10 -8.45 -6.67
N GLY A 126 3.34 -8.27 -5.61
CA GLY A 126 3.47 -9.02 -4.37
C GLY A 126 2.12 -9.27 -3.72
N GLU A 127 2.12 -10.00 -2.62
CA GLU A 127 0.90 -10.35 -1.88
C GLU A 127 1.12 -10.35 -0.37
N PHE A 128 0.12 -9.85 0.35
CA PHE A 128 -0.07 -10.14 1.76
C PHE A 128 -0.98 -11.35 1.89
N ASN A 129 -0.49 -12.44 2.50
CA ASN A 129 -1.29 -13.56 2.95
C ASN A 129 -1.84 -13.25 4.34
N VAL A 130 -3.10 -12.86 4.42
CA VAL A 130 -3.76 -12.48 5.66
C VAL A 130 -4.38 -13.72 6.30
N ILE A 131 -3.86 -14.12 7.45
CA ILE A 131 -4.38 -15.25 8.22
C ILE A 131 -5.33 -14.76 9.33
N ASP A 132 -6.35 -15.56 9.59
CA ASP A 132 -7.19 -15.44 10.77
C ASP A 132 -6.56 -16.32 11.86
N ASP A 133 -6.10 -15.73 12.96
CA ASP A 133 -5.87 -16.53 14.16
C ASP A 133 -7.24 -16.75 14.75
N GLY A 134 -7.75 -17.99 14.80
CA GLY A 134 -9.10 -18.35 15.26
C GLY A 134 -9.47 -17.92 16.70
N SER A 135 -9.42 -16.63 16.96
CA SER A 135 -9.68 -15.84 18.16
C SER A 135 -10.59 -14.69 17.74
N GLY A 136 -11.64 -15.04 17.00
CA GLY A 136 -12.57 -14.10 16.38
C GLY A 136 -13.82 -14.76 15.83
N SER A 137 -14.42 -15.70 16.57
CA SER A 137 -15.78 -16.18 16.31
C SER A 137 -16.62 -16.30 17.59
N SER A 138 -17.40 -15.26 17.84
CA SER A 138 -18.75 -15.33 18.43
C SER A 138 -19.44 -14.06 17.90
N GLN A 139 -20.02 -14.14 16.70
CA GLN A 139 -21.40 -14.55 16.43
C GLN A 139 -22.36 -13.37 16.56
N SER A 140 -22.86 -12.94 15.40
CA SER A 140 -24.02 -12.09 15.24
C SER A 140 -25.24 -12.69 15.95
N THR A 141 -25.96 -11.86 16.69
CA THR A 141 -27.43 -11.93 16.76
C THR A 141 -27.97 -10.53 16.45
N THR A 142 -28.74 -10.49 15.37
CA THR A 142 -29.78 -9.52 14.97
C THR A 142 -30.74 -9.32 16.16
N ASP A 143 -31.28 -8.14 16.53
CA ASP A 143 -32.02 -7.19 15.70
C ASP A 143 -32.36 -5.87 16.45
N SER A 144 -32.60 -4.81 15.66
CA SER A 144 -33.44 -3.62 15.90
C SER A 144 -33.05 -2.57 16.96
N GLN A 145 -32.53 -1.40 16.53
CA GLN A 145 -33.30 -0.27 15.98
C GLN A 145 -32.38 0.91 15.60
N ASN A 146 -32.46 1.35 14.34
CA ASN A 146 -32.06 2.67 13.82
C ASN A 146 -33.16 3.68 14.23
N PRO A 147 -32.94 5.00 14.46
CA PRO A 147 -32.43 5.89 13.41
C PRO A 147 -31.57 7.09 13.87
N SER A 148 -30.88 7.68 12.88
CA SER A 148 -30.43 9.08 12.73
C SER A 148 -28.91 9.16 12.60
N ASP A 149 -28.39 9.14 11.37
CA ASP A 149 -28.27 10.34 10.53
C ASP A 149 -27.28 11.34 11.14
N ASN A 150 -26.01 11.22 10.75
CA ASN A 150 -25.35 12.35 10.11
C ASN A 150 -24.06 11.93 9.44
N SER A 151 -24.07 12.14 8.14
CA SER A 151 -22.92 12.26 7.26
C SER A 151 -21.94 13.31 7.81
N VAL A 152 -20.95 12.86 8.57
CA VAL A 152 -19.75 13.68 8.76
C VAL A 152 -18.89 13.49 7.52
N ALA A 153 -19.18 14.38 6.57
CA ALA A 153 -18.35 14.67 5.42
C ALA A 153 -16.87 14.64 5.81
N LYS A 154 -16.09 14.01 4.94
CA LYS A 154 -14.64 14.17 4.84
C LYS A 154 -14.30 15.63 4.58
N ASN A 155 -14.38 16.48 5.60
CA ASN A 155 -13.69 17.75 5.61
C ASN A 155 -12.32 17.50 6.23
N LYS A 156 -11.40 16.97 5.41
CA LYS A 156 -9.98 17.31 5.58
C LYS A 156 -9.96 18.85 5.64
N PRO A 157 -9.37 19.47 6.67
CA PRO A 157 -9.48 20.90 6.88
C PRO A 157 -9.07 21.62 5.59
N ILE A 158 -9.97 22.47 5.10
CA ILE A 158 -9.63 23.47 4.11
C ILE A 158 -8.47 24.23 4.75
N LEU A 159 -7.29 24.16 4.15
CA LEU A 159 -6.22 25.08 4.50
C LEU A 159 -6.79 26.48 4.21
N GLU A 160 -7.26 27.16 5.26
CA GLU A 160 -7.71 28.54 5.15
C GLU A 160 -6.56 29.33 4.50
N ASN A 161 -6.85 30.00 3.40
CA ASN A 161 -5.89 30.71 2.52
C ASN A 161 -5.08 29.86 1.51
N ALA A 162 -5.52 28.65 1.17
CA ALA A 162 -4.89 27.90 0.08
C ALA A 162 -5.09 28.56 -1.29
N GLN A 163 -4.00 28.76 -2.04
CA GLN A 163 -4.07 29.12 -3.45
C GLN A 163 -4.67 27.95 -4.24
N VAL A 164 -5.81 28.17 -4.89
CA VAL A 164 -6.48 27.14 -5.71
C VAL A 164 -5.98 27.22 -7.16
N LEU A 165 -5.45 26.12 -7.66
CA LEU A 165 -5.06 25.91 -9.05
C LEU A 165 -6.11 25.01 -9.71
N ASN A 166 -6.65 25.44 -10.85
CA ASN A 166 -7.63 24.67 -11.61
C ASN A 166 -7.01 24.17 -12.91
N ALA A 167 -7.23 22.89 -13.20
CA ALA A 167 -6.87 22.26 -14.46
C ALA A 167 -8.00 21.35 -14.94
N ASN A 168 -7.96 20.99 -16.23
CA ASN A 168 -8.80 19.98 -16.82
C ASN A 168 -7.94 18.88 -17.41
N TYR A 169 -8.51 17.68 -17.52
CA TYR A 169 -7.92 16.51 -18.14
C TYR A 169 -8.88 15.89 -19.16
N SER A 170 -8.36 15.51 -20.32
CA SER A 170 -9.00 14.61 -21.27
C SER A 170 -7.97 13.66 -21.85
N ALA A 171 -8.41 12.51 -22.36
CA ALA A 171 -7.50 11.55 -22.98
C ALA A 171 -6.80 12.13 -24.23
N ARG A 172 -7.40 13.14 -24.87
CA ARG A 172 -6.89 13.77 -26.09
C ARG A 172 -5.97 14.95 -25.82
N ASN A 173 -6.35 15.85 -24.90
CA ASN A 173 -5.64 17.12 -24.70
C ASN A 173 -4.68 17.09 -23.51
N ASP A 174 -4.63 15.98 -22.79
CA ASP A 174 -3.85 15.81 -21.58
C ASP A 174 -4.29 16.80 -20.48
N ILE A 175 -3.42 17.24 -19.57
CA ILE A 175 -3.72 18.22 -18.52
C ILE A 175 -3.53 19.64 -19.10
N TRP A 176 -4.50 20.54 -18.88
CA TRP A 176 -4.37 21.96 -19.20
C TRP A 176 -4.97 22.88 -18.12
N PRO A 177 -4.37 24.06 -17.85
CA PRO A 177 -3.13 24.57 -18.44
C PRO A 177 -1.91 23.72 -18.04
N ARG A 178 -0.82 23.83 -18.80
CA ARG A 178 0.40 23.01 -18.59
C ARG A 178 1.41 23.65 -17.65
N GLU A 179 1.18 24.89 -17.23
CA GLU A 179 2.07 25.63 -16.36
C GLU A 179 1.27 26.33 -15.27
N PHE A 180 1.76 26.22 -14.04
CA PHE A 180 1.22 26.86 -12.85
C PHE A 180 2.35 27.59 -12.11
N ALA A 181 2.03 28.69 -11.45
CA ALA A 181 2.97 29.43 -10.61
C ALA A 181 2.40 29.56 -9.19
N VAL A 182 3.22 29.23 -8.20
CA VAL A 182 2.87 29.30 -6.77
C VAL A 182 4.03 29.90 -5.99
N LYS A 183 3.76 30.34 -4.75
CA LYS A 183 4.79 30.83 -3.83
C LYS A 183 5.23 29.74 -2.87
N ALA A 184 6.52 29.71 -2.54
CA ALA A 184 7.05 28.83 -1.51
C ALA A 184 6.36 29.09 -0.15
N ASN A 185 6.21 28.03 0.65
CA ASN A 185 5.61 28.01 1.98
C ASN A 185 4.15 28.49 2.04
N GLN A 186 3.44 28.48 0.91
CA GLN A 186 2.00 28.73 0.87
C GLN A 186 1.22 27.43 0.67
N PRO A 187 0.07 27.27 1.33
CA PRO A 187 -0.83 26.15 1.04
C PRO A 187 -1.38 26.29 -0.37
N VAL A 188 -1.36 25.19 -1.12
CA VAL A 188 -1.87 25.13 -2.49
C VAL A 188 -2.81 23.95 -2.61
N ARG A 189 -3.94 24.16 -3.30
CA ARG A 189 -4.86 23.11 -3.71
C ARG A 189 -4.89 23.05 -5.23
N LEU A 190 -4.45 21.94 -5.81
CA LEU A 190 -4.64 21.66 -7.23
C LEU A 190 -5.89 20.82 -7.43
N GLU A 191 -6.84 21.33 -8.21
CA GLU A 191 -8.04 20.63 -8.65
C GLU A 191 -7.95 20.34 -10.15
N ILE A 192 -8.02 19.06 -10.52
CA ILE A 192 -8.00 18.63 -11.92
C ILE A 192 -9.33 17.95 -12.23
N TYR A 193 -10.16 18.60 -13.05
CA TYR A 193 -11.42 18.02 -13.52
C TYR A 193 -11.19 17.08 -14.69
N ALA A 194 -11.72 15.86 -14.63
CA ALA A 194 -11.57 14.88 -15.70
C ALA A 194 -12.81 14.83 -16.62
N GLU A 195 -12.63 15.19 -17.89
CA GLU A 195 -13.65 15.06 -18.95
C GLU A 195 -13.82 13.61 -19.43
N ASP A 196 -12.76 12.81 -19.31
CA ASP A 196 -12.68 11.40 -19.71
C ASP A 196 -12.15 10.52 -18.57
N ASP A 197 -12.42 9.22 -18.65
CA ASP A 197 -11.78 8.24 -17.78
C ASP A 197 -10.29 8.10 -18.11
N GLY A 198 -9.47 8.05 -17.07
CA GLY A 198 -8.05 7.80 -17.21
C GLY A 198 -7.75 6.35 -17.57
N ARG A 199 -6.95 6.13 -18.62
CA ARG A 199 -6.37 4.81 -18.95
C ARG A 199 -4.86 4.86 -19.13
N GLY A 200 -4.18 3.79 -18.71
CA GLY A 200 -2.71 3.67 -18.80
C GLY A 200 -1.97 4.74 -17.99
N CYS A 201 -0.70 5.01 -18.33
CA CYS A 201 0.08 6.09 -17.71
C CYS A 201 -0.68 7.43 -17.79
N MET A 202 -1.16 7.82 -18.98
CA MET A 202 -1.84 9.10 -19.18
C MET A 202 -3.16 9.23 -18.41
N GLY A 203 -3.69 8.14 -17.86
CA GLY A 203 -4.85 8.13 -16.98
C GLY A 203 -4.58 8.39 -15.51
N SER A 204 -3.32 8.47 -15.12
CA SER A 204 -2.90 8.68 -13.73
C SER A 204 -2.19 10.01 -13.57
N VAL A 205 -2.31 10.62 -12.40
CA VAL A 205 -1.66 11.88 -12.06
C VAL A 205 -0.94 11.77 -10.72
N ALA A 206 0.27 12.31 -10.70
CA ALA A 206 1.16 12.39 -9.56
C ALA A 206 1.89 13.73 -9.58
N ILE A 207 2.35 14.17 -8.41
CA ILE A 207 3.16 15.38 -8.29
C ILE A 207 4.37 15.05 -7.39
N PRO A 208 5.35 14.29 -7.90
CA PRO A 208 6.51 13.88 -7.11
C PRO A 208 7.18 15.09 -6.46
N GLY A 209 7.54 14.96 -5.18
CA GLY A 209 8.12 16.05 -4.38
C GLY A 209 7.11 16.97 -3.71
N LEU A 210 5.87 17.05 -4.20
CA LEU A 210 4.80 17.85 -3.58
C LEU A 210 3.69 16.99 -2.96
N ALA A 211 3.41 15.82 -3.55
CA ALA A 211 2.42 14.87 -3.05
C ALA A 211 2.95 13.43 -3.15
N ASP A 212 2.69 12.64 -2.10
CA ASP A 212 3.21 11.27 -1.96
C ASP A 212 2.23 10.21 -2.51
N ASN A 213 1.03 10.63 -2.89
CA ASN A 213 0.03 9.79 -3.54
C ASN A 213 -0.04 10.09 -5.04
N PHE A 214 -0.60 9.12 -5.77
CA PHE A 214 -1.04 9.32 -7.14
C PHE A 214 -2.51 8.94 -7.24
N GLU A 215 -3.20 9.52 -8.20
CA GLU A 215 -4.61 9.25 -8.44
C GLU A 215 -4.85 8.85 -9.89
N ILE A 216 -5.98 8.19 -10.13
CA ILE A 216 -6.44 7.79 -11.47
C ILE A 216 -7.65 8.64 -11.79
N PHE A 217 -7.64 9.27 -12.96
CA PHE A 217 -8.76 10.09 -13.44
C PHE A 217 -10.01 9.25 -13.66
N LYS A 218 -11.15 9.79 -13.23
CA LYS A 218 -12.46 9.24 -13.49
C LYS A 218 -13.33 10.34 -14.06
N LYS A 219 -14.06 10.02 -15.12
CA LYS A 219 -14.90 10.97 -15.83
C LYS A 219 -15.89 11.65 -14.88
N GLY A 220 -15.95 12.97 -14.95
CA GLY A 220 -16.84 13.81 -14.16
C GLY A 220 -16.40 14.05 -12.71
N GLU A 221 -15.28 13.46 -12.27
CA GLU A 221 -14.72 13.70 -10.94
C GLU A 221 -13.58 14.73 -10.98
N LYS A 222 -13.35 15.38 -9.84
CA LYS A 222 -12.15 16.21 -9.60
C LYS A 222 -11.13 15.42 -8.80
N THR A 223 -9.93 15.31 -9.34
CA THR A 223 -8.76 14.87 -8.57
C THR A 223 -8.20 16.06 -7.81
N ILE A 224 -8.00 15.92 -6.50
CA ILE A 224 -7.56 17.01 -5.62
C ILE A 224 -6.22 16.65 -4.97
N PHE A 225 -5.25 17.55 -5.08
CA PHE A 225 -3.99 17.49 -4.35
C PHE A 225 -3.85 18.74 -3.48
N ASP A 226 -3.70 18.55 -2.17
CA ASP A 226 -3.29 19.63 -1.26
C ASP A 226 -1.81 19.46 -0.93
N PHE A 227 -1.01 20.52 -1.10
CA PHE A 227 0.41 20.50 -0.79
C PHE A 227 0.90 21.88 -0.33
N SER A 228 2.13 21.94 0.16
CA SER A 228 2.84 23.19 0.48
C SER A 228 4.31 22.99 0.11
N ALA A 229 4.76 23.68 -0.94
CA ALA A 229 6.13 23.56 -1.42
C ALA A 229 7.06 24.40 -0.56
N THR A 230 8.02 23.79 0.15
CA THR A 230 8.98 24.51 1.00
C THR A 230 10.20 25.00 0.23
N GLU A 231 10.58 24.29 -0.82
CA GLU A 231 11.75 24.58 -1.65
C GLU A 231 11.32 25.22 -2.97
N PRO A 232 11.94 26.34 -3.39
CA PRO A 232 11.74 26.89 -4.72
C PRO A 232 12.26 25.94 -5.79
N GLY A 233 11.60 25.93 -6.95
CA GLY A 233 12.00 25.09 -8.07
C GLY A 233 10.84 24.64 -8.96
N ASP A 234 11.19 23.79 -9.91
CA ASP A 234 10.27 23.26 -10.90
C ASP A 234 9.81 21.85 -10.49
N TYR A 235 8.51 21.72 -10.24
CA TYR A 235 7.89 20.44 -9.90
C TYR A 235 7.01 19.99 -11.05
N TYR A 236 7.23 18.77 -11.54
CA TYR A 236 6.44 18.23 -12.65
C TYR A 236 5.19 17.53 -12.13
N ILE A 237 4.05 17.84 -12.76
CA ILE A 237 2.88 16.98 -12.72
C ILE A 237 3.14 15.86 -13.72
N THR A 238 3.19 14.62 -13.24
CA THR A 238 3.55 13.44 -14.02
C THR A 238 2.40 12.44 -14.03
N CYS A 239 2.53 11.37 -14.82
CA CYS A 239 1.80 10.14 -14.52
C CYS A 239 2.44 9.37 -13.36
N ALA A 240 1.79 8.29 -12.90
CA ALA A 240 2.32 7.41 -11.85
C ALA A 240 3.67 6.74 -12.22
N MET A 241 4.06 6.76 -13.50
CA MET A 241 5.35 6.27 -13.99
C MET A 241 6.40 7.37 -14.16
N GLY A 242 6.11 8.62 -13.79
CA GLY A 242 7.08 9.73 -13.86
C GLY A 242 7.17 10.44 -15.22
N SER A 243 6.34 10.09 -16.21
CA SER A 243 6.30 10.85 -17.48
C SER A 243 5.70 12.25 -17.24
N PRO A 244 6.42 13.35 -17.56
CA PRO A 244 5.99 14.71 -17.27
C PRO A 244 4.89 15.20 -18.22
N ARG A 245 3.91 15.93 -17.67
CA ARG A 245 2.67 16.35 -18.37
C ARG A 245 2.38 17.85 -18.21
N ALA A 246 2.71 18.42 -17.05
CA ALA A 246 2.62 19.84 -16.74
C ALA A 246 3.67 20.21 -15.68
N ILE A 247 3.84 21.51 -15.42
CA ILE A 247 4.85 22.05 -14.50
C ILE A 247 4.23 23.02 -13.50
N ILE A 248 4.69 22.95 -12.25
CA ILE A 248 4.38 23.88 -11.17
C ILE A 248 5.70 24.58 -10.82
N LYS A 249 5.78 25.88 -11.10
CA LYS A 249 6.91 26.74 -10.76
C LYS A 249 6.70 27.33 -9.37
N VAL A 250 7.55 26.96 -8.43
CA VAL A 250 7.53 27.47 -7.06
C VAL A 250 8.57 28.59 -6.95
N ASN A 251 8.09 29.81 -6.67
CA ASN A 251 8.92 31.01 -6.52
C ASN A 251 9.01 31.48 -5.07
#